data_AF-A0A068UHW5-F1
#
_entry.id   AF-A0A068UHW5-F1
#
_cell.length_a   1.000
_cell.length_b   1.000
_cell.length_c   1.000
_cell.angle_alpha   90.00
_cell.angle_beta   90.00
_cell.angle_gamma   90.00
#
_symmetry.space_group_name_H-M   'P 1'
#
loop_
_entity.id
_entity.type
_entity.pdbx_description
1 polymer ?
#
loop_
_entity_poly.entity_id
_entity_poly.type
_entity_poly.pdbx_seq_one_letter_code
_entity_poly.pdbx_strand_id
1 'polypeptide(L)'
;MEAIDVLLDQWRENGLSKDQVAEKFSNCTLYVTCEPCIMCAAALSMLGIKQVYYGCANDKFGGCGSILSLHLEDHSRRGFKCQGGIIASEAVSLLRAFYEQENPNAPRPHRPPSQLV
;
A
#
# COMPACT_ATOMS: atom_id res chain seq x y z
N MET A 1 -5.78 -7.02 2.47
CA MET A 1 -6.35 -7.04 1.10
C MET A 1 -7.86 -7.15 1.16
N GLU A 2 -8.37 -7.93 2.11
CA GLU A 2 -9.78 -7.97 2.54
C GLU A 2 -10.57 -6.67 2.32
N ALA A 3 -10.07 -5.52 2.76
CA ALA A 3 -10.82 -4.27 2.62
C ALA A 3 -11.10 -3.86 1.17
N ILE A 4 -10.16 -4.03 0.23
CA ILE A 4 -10.38 -3.68 -1.18
C ILE A 4 -11.27 -4.73 -1.85
N ASP A 5 -11.03 -6.01 -1.57
CA ASP A 5 -11.81 -7.10 -2.16
C ASP A 5 -13.27 -7.03 -1.70
N VAL A 6 -13.52 -6.80 -0.41
CA VAL A 6 -14.85 -6.58 0.17
C VAL A 6 -15.55 -5.39 -0.49
N LEU A 7 -14.84 -4.27 -0.72
CA LEU A 7 -15.42 -3.11 -1.39
C LEU A 7 -15.79 -3.41 -2.84
N LEU A 8 -14.92 -4.12 -3.57
CA LEU A 8 -15.18 -4.52 -4.95
C LEU A 8 -16.38 -5.46 -5.05
N ASP A 9 -16.50 -6.43 -4.13
CA ASP A 9 -17.63 -7.35 -4.09
C ASP A 9 -18.93 -6.61 -3.75
N GLN A 10 -18.92 -5.74 -2.75
CA GLN A 10 -20.08 -4.90 -2.41
C GLN A 10 -20.52 -4.02 -3.58
N TRP A 11 -19.60 -3.46 -4.36
CA TRP A 11 -19.99 -2.65 -5.52
C TRP A 11 -20.53 -3.48 -6.66
N ARG A 12 -20.00 -4.70 -6.84
CA ARG A 12 -20.53 -5.65 -7.82
C ARG A 12 -21.96 -6.05 -7.47
N GLU A 13 -22.26 -6.27 -6.19
CA GLU A 13 -23.61 -6.52 -5.69
C GLU A 13 -24.53 -5.31 -5.90
N ASN A 14 -24.02 -4.09 -5.73
CA ASN A 14 -24.76 -2.85 -5.96
C ASN A 14 -24.89 -2.46 -7.45
N GLY A 15 -24.33 -3.25 -8.38
CA GLY A 15 -24.41 -3.00 -9.82
C GLY A 15 -23.64 -1.75 -10.30
N LEU A 16 -22.64 -1.28 -9.54
CA LEU A 16 -21.82 -0.13 -9.93
C LEU A 16 -20.89 -0.48 -11.08
N SER A 17 -20.80 0.40 -12.07
CA SER A 17 -19.79 0.27 -13.13
C SER A 17 -18.40 0.66 -12.62
N LYS A 18 -17.35 0.21 -13.32
CA LYS A 18 -15.95 0.59 -13.01
C LYS A 18 -15.73 2.10 -13.01
N ASP A 19 -16.42 2.83 -13.88
CA ASP A 19 -16.31 4.29 -13.94
C ASP A 19 -16.98 4.98 -12.75
N GLN A 20 -18.12 4.47 -12.29
CA GLN A 20 -18.78 5.00 -11.10
C GLN A 20 -17.96 4.76 -9.83
N VAL A 21 -17.29 3.61 -9.75
CA VAL A 21 -16.33 3.31 -8.68
C VAL A 21 -15.15 4.28 -8.73
N ALA A 22 -14.55 4.45 -9.91
CA ALA A 22 -13.43 5.36 -10.10
C ALA A 22 -13.79 6.81 -9.74
N GLU A 23 -15.01 7.25 -10.06
CA GLU A 23 -15.50 8.58 -9.70
C GLU A 23 -15.69 8.74 -8.19
N LYS A 24 -16.08 7.68 -7.47
CA LYS A 24 -16.15 7.75 -6.00
C LYS A 24 -14.76 7.84 -5.38
N PHE A 25 -13.80 7.07 -5.87
CA PHE A 25 -12.44 7.01 -5.33
C PHE A 25 -11.56 8.18 -5.75
N SER A 26 -11.89 8.87 -6.84
CA SER A 26 -11.18 10.08 -7.26
C SER A 26 -11.28 11.20 -6.21
N ASN A 27 -12.33 11.18 -5.39
CA ASN A 27 -12.57 12.10 -4.28
C ASN A 27 -11.83 11.71 -2.99
N CYS A 28 -11.22 10.53 -2.94
CA CYS A 28 -10.49 10.04 -1.78
C CYS A 28 -9.00 10.38 -1.87
N THR A 29 -8.40 10.65 -0.71
CA THR A 29 -6.95 10.76 -0.54
C THR A 29 -6.49 9.71 0.46
N LEU A 30 -5.51 8.90 0.08
CA LEU A 30 -4.95 7.86 0.95
C LEU A 30 -3.68 8.38 1.64
N TYR A 31 -3.63 8.24 2.96
CA TYR A 31 -2.41 8.38 3.75
C TYR A 31 -2.03 7.02 4.31
N VAL A 32 -0.79 6.60 4.10
CA VAL A 32 -0.29 5.29 4.56
C VAL A 32 1.13 5.43 5.10
N THR A 33 1.50 4.70 6.14
CA THR A 33 2.82 4.88 6.79
C THR A 33 3.98 4.40 5.92
N CYS A 34 3.80 3.31 5.18
CA CYS A 34 4.80 2.74 4.28
C CYS A 34 4.29 2.76 2.84
N GLU A 35 5.20 2.95 1.88
CA GLU A 35 4.90 2.95 0.45
C GLU A 35 4.04 1.73 0.05
N PRO A 36 2.94 1.94 -0.71
CA PRO A 36 2.13 0.84 -1.22
C PRO A 36 2.98 -0.16 -1.98
N CYS A 37 2.84 -1.45 -1.65
CA CYS A 37 3.51 -2.49 -2.41
C CYS A 37 2.94 -2.60 -3.84
N ILE A 38 3.62 -3.33 -4.73
CA ILE A 38 3.21 -3.59 -6.12
C ILE A 38 1.72 -3.93 -6.23
N MET A 39 1.26 -4.86 -5.40
CA MET A 39 -0.13 -5.32 -5.37
C MET A 39 -1.11 -4.19 -5.00
N CYS A 40 -0.80 -3.43 -3.93
CA CYS A 40 -1.63 -2.30 -3.51
C CYS A 40 -1.64 -1.18 -4.55
N ALA A 41 -0.50 -0.85 -5.16
CA ALA A 41 -0.40 0.18 -6.18
C ALA A 41 -1.25 -0.16 -7.43
N ALA A 42 -1.23 -1.43 -7.87
CA ALA A 42 -2.08 -1.90 -8.95
C ALA A 42 -3.59 -1.74 -8.60
N ALA A 43 -3.98 -2.18 -7.41
CA ALA A 43 -5.36 -2.08 -6.95
C ALA A 43 -5.83 -0.61 -6.86
N LEU A 44 -5.00 0.30 -6.33
CA LEU A 44 -5.31 1.73 -6.23
C LEU A 44 -5.51 2.38 -7.61
N SER A 45 -4.69 2.00 -8.60
CA SER A 45 -4.89 2.39 -10.00
C SER A 45 -6.23 1.89 -10.55
N MET A 46 -6.58 0.61 -10.31
CA MET A 46 -7.86 0.03 -10.74
C MET A 46 -9.06 0.70 -10.10
N LEU A 47 -8.93 1.09 -8.83
CA LEU A 47 -9.96 1.81 -8.08
C LEU A 47 -10.12 3.26 -8.54
N GLY A 48 -9.13 3.84 -9.23
CA GLY A 48 -9.22 5.22 -9.72
C GLY A 48 -8.95 6.30 -8.67
N ILE A 49 -8.22 5.98 -7.59
CA ILE A 49 -7.77 6.99 -6.63
C ILE A 49 -6.88 8.03 -7.34
N LYS A 50 -6.82 9.26 -6.82
CA LYS A 50 -6.01 10.33 -7.44
C LYS A 50 -4.80 10.76 -6.62
N GLN A 51 -4.82 10.56 -5.31
CA GLN A 51 -3.78 11.07 -4.41
C GLN A 51 -3.43 10.05 -3.32
N VAL A 52 -2.13 9.75 -3.22
CA VAL A 52 -1.57 8.87 -2.21
C VAL A 52 -0.35 9.54 -1.56
N TYR A 53 -0.34 9.60 -0.25
CA TYR A 53 0.78 10.11 0.53
C TYR A 53 1.32 9.01 1.41
N TYR A 54 2.64 8.85 1.46
CA TYR A 54 3.26 7.84 2.31
C TYR A 54 4.46 8.35 3.08
N GLY A 55 4.75 7.68 4.19
CA GLY A 55 5.89 7.99 5.05
C GLY A 55 7.19 7.45 4.48
N CYS A 56 7.52 6.20 4.81
CA CYS A 56 8.77 5.58 4.39
C CYS A 56 8.65 4.82 3.06
N ALA A 57 9.76 4.72 2.33
CA ALA A 57 9.87 3.87 1.15
C ALA A 57 9.74 2.38 1.51
N ASN A 58 9.39 1.57 0.52
CA ASN A 58 9.30 0.11 0.65
C ASN A 58 10.35 -0.55 -0.26
N ASP A 59 11.55 -0.74 0.28
CA ASP A 59 12.74 -1.19 -0.46
C ASP A 59 12.67 -2.64 -0.95
N LYS A 60 11.67 -3.41 -0.52
CA LYS A 60 11.51 -4.82 -0.91
C LYS A 60 10.37 -5.04 -1.90
N PHE A 61 9.29 -4.27 -1.77
CA PHE A 61 8.04 -4.52 -2.50
C PHE A 61 7.37 -3.26 -3.06
N GLY A 62 8.02 -2.09 -2.99
CA GLY A 62 7.42 -0.79 -3.31
C GLY A 62 6.91 -0.69 -4.76
N GLY A 63 5.63 -0.34 -4.90
CA GLY A 63 4.95 -0.21 -6.19
C GLY A 63 4.78 1.25 -6.65
N CYS A 64 5.29 2.22 -5.90
CA CYS A 64 5.15 3.66 -6.18
C CYS A 64 6.49 4.36 -6.44
N GLY A 65 7.53 3.62 -6.83
CA GLY A 65 8.83 4.16 -7.20
C GLY A 65 10.02 3.33 -6.73
N SER A 66 9.93 2.64 -5.58
CA SER A 66 11.10 1.95 -5.03
C SER A 66 11.50 0.70 -5.82
N ILE A 67 10.54 -0.13 -6.23
CA ILE A 67 10.78 -1.29 -7.10
C ILE A 67 10.12 -1.09 -8.46
N LEU A 68 8.81 -0.82 -8.48
CA LEU A 68 8.04 -0.51 -9.68
C LEU A 68 7.34 0.84 -9.54
N SER A 69 6.99 1.46 -10.67
CA SER A 69 6.27 2.73 -10.72
C SER A 69 4.84 2.54 -11.24
N LEU A 70 4.01 1.80 -10.50
CA LEU A 70 2.66 1.44 -10.94
C LEU A 70 1.63 2.59 -10.81
N HIS A 71 2.01 3.66 -10.11
CA HIS A 71 1.24 4.88 -9.99
C HIS A 71 1.26 5.74 -11.27
N LEU A 72 2.17 5.47 -12.20
CA LEU A 72 2.24 6.13 -13.50
C LEU A 72 1.13 5.61 -14.43
N GLU A 73 0.54 6.52 -15.20
CA GLU A 73 -0.48 6.22 -16.21
C GLU A 73 0.13 5.49 -17.41
N ASP A 74 -0.59 4.51 -17.95
CA ASP A 74 -0.29 3.86 -19.23
C ASP A 74 -1.58 3.45 -19.97
N HIS A 75 -1.46 2.75 -21.10
CA HIS A 75 -2.60 2.33 -21.92
C HIS A 75 -3.62 1.43 -21.21
N SER A 76 -3.26 0.84 -20.07
CA SER A 76 -4.07 -0.13 -19.31
C SER A 76 -4.43 0.31 -17.89
N ARG A 77 -3.78 1.37 -17.37
CA ARG A 77 -3.84 1.76 -15.95
C ARG A 77 -4.06 3.25 -15.78
N ARG A 78 -4.92 3.61 -14.83
CA ARG A 78 -5.15 5.01 -14.43
C ARG A 78 -4.01 5.45 -13.51
N GLY A 79 -3.35 6.56 -13.85
CA GLY A 79 -2.33 7.13 -13.00
C GLY A 79 -2.91 7.82 -11.75
N PHE A 80 -2.09 7.89 -10.71
CA PHE A 80 -2.36 8.66 -9.49
C PHE A 80 -1.10 9.35 -9.00
N LYS A 81 -1.26 10.50 -8.34
CA LYS A 81 -0.14 11.21 -7.72
C LYS A 81 0.28 10.49 -6.45
N CYS A 82 1.57 10.21 -6.30
CA CYS A 82 2.13 9.71 -5.06
C CYS A 82 3.23 10.62 -4.53
N GLN A 83 3.22 10.88 -3.21
CA GLN A 83 4.27 11.62 -2.54
C GLN A 83 4.74 10.88 -1.29
N GLY A 84 6.01 10.50 -1.28
CA GLY A 84 6.68 9.88 -0.13
C GLY A 84 7.34 10.90 0.79
N GLY A 85 7.86 10.44 1.92
CA GLY A 85 8.67 11.25 2.84
C GLY A 85 7.87 11.90 3.97
N ILE A 86 6.55 11.69 4.05
CA ILE A 86 5.69 12.35 5.04
C ILE A 86 5.89 11.70 6.42
N ILE A 87 6.61 12.36 7.32
CA ILE A 87 6.89 11.83 8.68
C ILE A 87 7.58 10.44 8.57
N ALA A 88 8.53 10.34 7.63
CA ALA A 88 9.16 9.07 7.26
C ALA A 88 9.96 8.43 8.39
N SER A 89 10.63 9.23 9.22
CA SER A 89 11.42 8.76 10.36
C SER A 89 10.57 7.97 11.36
N GLU A 90 9.36 8.45 11.65
CA GLU A 90 8.44 7.83 12.60
C GLU A 90 7.81 6.59 11.98
N ALA A 91 7.48 6.63 10.69
CA ALA A 91 7.03 5.43 9.96
C ALA A 91 8.08 4.30 9.99
N VAL A 92 9.36 4.62 9.76
CA VAL A 92 10.46 3.65 9.91
C VAL A 92 10.58 3.17 11.35
N SER A 93 10.46 4.08 12.33
CA SER A 93 10.56 3.75 13.75
C SER A 93 9.48 2.75 14.19
N LEU A 94 8.25 2.88 13.68
CA LEU A 94 7.17 1.91 13.92
C LEU A 94 7.52 0.50 13.41
N LEU A 95 8.07 0.41 12.20
CA LEU A 95 8.49 -0.88 11.62
C LEU A 95 9.67 -1.48 12.39
N ARG A 96 10.65 -0.67 12.79
CA ARG A 96 11.77 -1.14 13.63
C ARG A 96 11.30 -1.68 14.96
N ALA A 97 10.45 -0.93 15.66
CA ALA A 97 9.90 -1.36 16.94
C ALA A 97 9.12 -2.69 16.83
N PHE A 98 8.45 -2.95 15.70
CA PHE A 98 7.80 -4.23 15.45
C PHE A 98 8.79 -5.39 15.27
N TYR A 99 9.87 -5.20 14.50
CA TYR A 99 10.85 -6.26 14.25
C TYR A 99 11.85 -6.47 15.40
N GLU A 100 12.06 -5.47 16.25
CA GLU A 100 12.85 -5.60 17.48
C GLU A 100 12.14 -6.46 18.54
N GLN A 101 10.81 -6.55 18.46
CA GLN A 101 10.03 -7.45 19.33
C GLN A 101 10.17 -8.90 18.84
N GLU A 102 10.46 -9.83 19.75
CA GLU A 102 10.42 -11.25 19.44
C GLU A 102 8.99 -11.69 19.10
N ASN A 103 8.83 -12.59 18.13
CA ASN A 103 7.52 -13.17 17.84
C ASN A 103 7.13 -14.15 18.97
N PRO A 104 6.14 -13.83 19.82
CA PRO A 104 5.77 -14.70 20.94
C PRO A 104 5.22 -16.06 20.49
N ASN A 105 4.80 -16.16 19.22
CA ASN A 105 4.28 -17.40 18.63
C ASN A 105 5.35 -18.21 17.89
N ALA A 106 6.61 -17.75 17.85
CA ALA A 106 7.67 -18.51 17.20
C ALA A 106 7.94 -19.83 17.97
N PRO A 107 8.16 -20.96 17.27
CA PRO A 107 8.49 -22.22 17.93
C PRO A 107 9.81 -22.10 18.68
N ARG A 108 9.91 -22.75 19.85
CA ARG A 108 11.15 -22.79 20.62
C ARG A 108 12.13 -23.81 19.99
N PRO A 109 13.43 -23.48 19.89
CA PRO A 109 14.07 -22.25 20.36
C PRO A 109 13.85 -21.08 19.40
N HIS A 110 13.63 -19.89 19.97
CA HIS A 110 13.51 -18.66 19.19
C HIS A 110 14.84 -18.38 18.48
N ARG A 111 14.81 -18.13 17.16
CA ARG A 111 15.98 -17.60 16.46
C ARG A 111 16.24 -16.19 16.99
N PRO A 112 17.45 -15.86 17.47
CA PRO A 112 17.74 -14.53 18.00
C PRO A 112 17.61 -13.47 16.89
N PRO A 113 17.16 -12.24 17.20
CA PRO A 113 16.92 -11.16 16.22
C PRO A 113 18.14 -10.67 15.40
N SER A 114 19.33 -11.23 15.54
CA SER A 114 20.57 -10.69 14.96
C SER A 114 21.25 -11.66 13.97
N GLN A 115 20.65 -11.88 12.80
CA GLN A 115 21.36 -12.36 11.59
C GLN A 115 20.83 -11.71 10.29
N LEU A 116 20.11 -10.59 10.39
CA LEU A 116 19.65 -9.82 9.24
C LEU A 116 20.62 -8.65 9.01
N VAL A 117 21.76 -8.93 8.38
CA VAL A 117 22.61 -7.93 7.72
C VAL A 117 22.47 -8.16 6.22
#